data_AF-D0W5A1-F1
#
_entry.id   AF-D0W5A1-F1
#
_cell.length_a   1.000
_cell.length_b   1.000
_cell.length_c   1.000
_cell.angle_alpha   90.00
_cell.angle_beta   90.00
_cell.angle_gamma   90.00
#
_symmetry.space_group_name_H-M   'P 1'
#
loop_
_entity.id
_entity.type
_entity.pdbx_description
1 polymer ?
#
loop_
_entity_poly.entity_id
_entity_poly.type
_entity_poly.pdbx_seq_one_letter_code
_entity_poly.pdbx_strand_id
1 'polypeptide(L)'
;MNTISLPRDWVCDGSTLKPKSGARLDNTWIFDGKELKPKSGARLDNTWVFNGKELKPKSGARLNNTWVVDGNKIKPKSGARLNNTYDMGEEPILVVFGQLILHLW
;
A
#
# COMPACT_ATOMS: atom_id res chain seq x y z
N MET A 1 8.40 -13.74 10.42
CA MET A 1 7.24 -12.98 9.92
C MET A 1 7.81 -11.70 9.34
N ASN A 2 7.38 -11.29 8.15
CA ASN A 2 7.93 -10.09 7.52
C ASN A 2 7.30 -8.84 8.16
N THR A 3 7.98 -7.71 8.11
CA THR A 3 7.50 -6.46 8.72
C THR A 3 7.43 -5.37 7.66
N ILE A 4 6.36 -4.58 7.70
CA ILE A 4 6.26 -3.35 6.94
C ILE A 4 7.05 -2.27 7.69
N SER A 5 7.87 -1.53 6.97
CA SER A 5 8.66 -0.46 7.57
C SER A 5 8.90 0.64 6.55
N LEU A 6 8.70 1.89 6.94
CA LEU A 6 9.04 3.03 6.12
C LEU A 6 10.56 3.28 6.13
N PRO A 7 11.27 3.22 4.99
CA PRO A 7 12.70 3.53 4.95
C PRO A 7 12.97 4.99 5.32
N ARG A 8 14.14 5.26 5.90
CA ARG A 8 14.53 6.59 6.37
C ARG A 8 14.49 7.69 5.31
N ASP A 9 14.64 7.34 4.03
CA ASP A 9 14.68 8.27 2.90
C ASP A 9 13.28 8.59 2.35
N TRP A 10 12.24 8.01 2.96
CA TRP A 10 10.83 8.23 2.66
C TRP A 10 10.11 8.88 3.83
N VAL A 11 9.00 9.56 3.54
CA VAL A 11 8.11 10.14 4.55
C VAL A 11 6.68 9.80 4.19
N CYS A 12 5.88 9.45 5.21
CA CYS A 12 4.45 9.28 5.10
C CYS A 12 3.74 10.03 6.22
N ASP A 13 2.75 10.85 5.89
CA ASP A 13 1.91 11.58 6.85
C ASP A 13 0.52 10.92 7.03
N GLY A 14 0.37 9.68 6.57
CA GLY A 14 -0.90 8.94 6.54
C GLY A 14 -1.77 9.21 5.30
N SER A 15 -1.62 10.38 4.68
CA SER A 15 -2.36 10.77 3.46
C SER A 15 -1.47 10.86 2.22
N THR A 16 -0.18 11.08 2.40
CA THR A 16 0.81 11.28 1.34
C THR A 16 2.05 10.44 1.64
N LEU A 17 2.59 9.74 0.63
CA LEU A 17 3.85 9.01 0.68
C LEU A 17 4.76 9.54 -0.43
N LYS A 18 6.00 9.89 -0.08
CA LYS A 18 6.99 10.42 -1.04
C LYS A 18 8.43 10.26 -0.52
N PRO A 19 9.44 10.34 -1.39
CA PRO A 19 10.83 10.52 -0.98
C PRO A 19 11.01 11.82 -0.18
N LYS A 20 11.91 11.83 0.80
CA LYS A 20 12.29 13.04 1.54
C LYS A 20 13.05 14.04 0.66
N SER A 21 13.86 13.54 -0.27
CA SER A 21 14.60 14.35 -1.24
C SER A 21 14.14 14.03 -2.65
N GLY A 22 14.02 15.06 -3.50
CA GLY A 22 13.63 14.88 -4.90
C GLY A 22 12.15 14.49 -5.12
N ALA A 23 11.27 14.79 -4.17
CA ALA A 23 9.84 14.56 -4.34
C ALA A 23 9.27 15.35 -5.52
N ARG A 24 8.50 14.65 -6.35
CA ARG A 24 7.78 15.11 -7.55
C ARG A 24 6.39 14.47 -7.57
N LEU A 25 5.51 14.92 -8.46
CA LEU A 25 4.12 14.41 -8.49
C LEU A 25 4.04 12.94 -8.94
N ASP A 26 4.94 12.53 -9.83
CA ASP A 26 5.02 11.18 -10.42
C ASP A 26 5.63 10.13 -9.48
N ASN A 27 6.38 10.56 -8.45
CA ASN A 27 6.88 9.71 -7.38
C ASN A 27 6.26 10.05 -6.00
N THR A 28 5.05 10.59 -6.01
CA THR A 28 4.24 10.81 -4.81
C THR A 28 2.93 10.04 -4.93
N TRP A 29 2.53 9.37 -3.85
CA TRP A 29 1.26 8.66 -3.76
C TRP A 29 0.40 9.26 -2.67
N ILE A 30 -0.91 9.16 -2.86
CA ILE A 30 -1.90 9.72 -1.94
C ILE A 30 -2.91 8.66 -1.53
N PHE A 31 -3.43 8.78 -0.31
CA PHE A 31 -4.59 8.07 0.20
C PHE A 31 -5.66 9.07 0.63
N ASP A 32 -6.83 9.01 -0.02
CA ASP A 32 -7.95 9.91 0.28
C ASP A 32 -8.96 9.32 1.29
N GLY A 33 -8.56 8.28 2.03
CA GLY A 33 -9.43 7.53 2.93
C GLY A 33 -10.18 6.37 2.27
N LYS A 34 -10.16 6.30 0.92
CA LYS A 34 -10.75 5.20 0.15
C LYS A 34 -9.83 4.68 -0.94
N GLU A 35 -9.13 5.56 -1.64
CA GLU A 35 -8.32 5.24 -2.80
C GLU A 35 -6.85 5.57 -2.59
N LEU A 36 -5.98 4.64 -2.97
CA LEU A 36 -4.53 4.79 -3.02
C LEU A 36 -4.11 4.93 -4.48
N LYS A 37 -3.45 6.03 -4.84
CA LYS A 37 -3.14 6.35 -6.24
C LYS A 37 -1.91 7.26 -6.36
N PRO A 38 -1.24 7.31 -7.51
CA PRO A 38 -0.22 8.33 -7.76
C PRO A 38 -0.86 9.72 -7.74
N LYS A 39 -0.10 10.72 -7.28
CA LYS A 39 -0.57 12.10 -7.14
C LYS A 39 -0.81 12.77 -8.51
N SER A 40 -0.10 12.34 -9.55
CA SER A 40 -0.40 12.66 -10.95
C SER A 40 -0.58 11.40 -11.79
N GLY A 41 -1.38 11.47 -12.85
CA GLY A 41 -1.55 10.35 -13.80
C GLY A 41 -2.35 9.15 -13.24
N ALA A 42 -3.21 9.37 -12.24
CA ALA A 42 -4.09 8.33 -11.72
C ALA A 42 -5.06 7.82 -12.79
N ARG A 43 -5.17 6.49 -12.89
CA ARG A 43 -6.03 5.71 -13.78
C ARG A 43 -6.60 4.52 -13.01
N LEU A 44 -7.63 3.85 -13.53
CA LEU A 44 -8.27 2.74 -12.81
C LEU A 44 -7.35 1.55 -12.55
N ASP A 45 -6.39 1.30 -13.44
CA ASP A 45 -5.43 0.20 -13.41
C ASP A 45 -4.26 0.43 -12.44
N ASN A 46 -3.92 1.69 -12.15
CA ASN A 46 -2.90 2.06 -11.16
C ASN A 46 -3.47 2.62 -9.85
N THR A 47 -4.80 2.55 -9.67
CA THR A 47 -5.49 2.93 -8.44
C THR A 47 -5.90 1.69 -7.66
N TRP A 48 -5.69 1.73 -6.35
CA TRP A 48 -6.13 0.71 -5.41
C TRP A 48 -7.18 1.28 -4.47
N VAL A 49 -8.01 0.40 -3.91
CA VAL A 49 -9.05 0.77 -2.94
C VAL A 49 -8.76 0.06 -1.63
N PHE A 50 -8.90 0.79 -0.54
CA PHE A 50 -8.88 0.25 0.82
C PHE A 50 -10.19 0.59 1.54
N ASN A 51 -10.85 -0.41 2.11
CA ASN A 51 -12.11 -0.25 2.83
C ASN A 51 -12.00 -0.49 4.35
N GLY A 52 -10.78 -0.41 4.89
CA GLY A 52 -10.49 -0.76 6.29
C GLY A 52 -10.17 -2.25 6.52
N LYS A 53 -10.50 -3.12 5.56
CA LYS A 53 -10.26 -4.57 5.67
C LYS A 53 -9.54 -5.16 4.46
N GLU A 54 -9.81 -4.68 3.26
CA GLU A 54 -9.25 -5.21 2.02
C GLU A 54 -8.56 -4.11 1.22
N LEU A 55 -7.34 -4.40 0.78
CA LEU A 55 -6.58 -3.60 -0.17
C LEU A 55 -6.57 -4.34 -1.52
N LYS A 56 -7.17 -3.74 -2.55
CA LYS A 56 -7.32 -4.37 -3.87
C LYS A 56 -7.25 -3.39 -5.03
N PRO A 57 -6.94 -3.85 -6.26
CA PRO A 57 -7.02 -3.01 -7.44
C PRO A 57 -8.42 -2.43 -7.61
N LYS A 58 -8.53 -1.18 -8.06
CA LYS A 58 -9.81 -0.55 -8.38
C LYS A 58 -10.47 -1.19 -9.60
N SER A 59 -9.66 -1.63 -10.57
CA SER A 59 -10.09 -2.42 -11.72
C SER A 59 -9.43 -3.80 -11.73
N GLY A 60 -10.18 -4.84 -12.11
CA GLY A 60 -9.62 -6.19 -12.24
C GLY A 60 -9.30 -6.91 -10.92
N ALA A 61 -9.96 -6.53 -9.81
CA ALA A 61 -9.78 -7.21 -8.53
C ALA A 61 -10.16 -8.70 -8.60
N ARG A 62 -9.28 -9.54 -8.06
CA ARG A 62 -9.38 -11.00 -7.94
C ARG A 62 -8.83 -11.41 -6.57
N LEU A 63 -9.12 -12.63 -6.14
CA LEU A 63 -8.65 -13.10 -4.82
C LEU A 63 -7.11 -13.14 -4.71
N ASN A 64 -6.41 -13.44 -5.80
CA ASN A 64 -4.95 -13.57 -5.81
C ASN A 64 -4.20 -12.23 -5.87
N ASN A 65 -4.87 -11.12 -6.18
CA ASN A 65 -4.30 -9.76 -6.15
C ASN A 65 -4.97 -8.87 -5.09
N THR A 66 -5.76 -9.46 -4.19
CA THR A 66 -6.36 -8.77 -3.05
C THR A 66 -5.60 -9.13 -1.78
N TRP A 67 -5.37 -8.15 -0.92
CA TRP A 67 -4.80 -8.32 0.40
C TRP A 67 -5.87 -8.07 1.47
N VAL A 68 -5.78 -8.77 2.59
CA VAL A 68 -6.68 -8.65 3.73
C VAL A 68 -5.90 -8.21 4.95
N VAL A 69 -6.41 -7.21 5.64
CA VAL A 69 -5.98 -6.74 6.95
C VAL A 69 -6.74 -7.51 8.03
N ASP A 70 -6.00 -8.05 8.99
CA ASP A 70 -6.45 -8.88 10.09
C ASP A 70 -5.69 -8.47 11.36
N GLY A 71 -6.28 -7.56 12.15
CA GLY A 71 -5.57 -6.86 13.22
C GLY A 71 -4.43 -5.99 12.67
N ASN A 72 -3.21 -6.14 13.21
CA ASN A 72 -2.03 -5.44 12.69
C ASN A 72 -1.40 -6.12 11.47
N LYS A 73 -1.97 -7.23 10.97
CA LYS A 73 -1.34 -8.06 9.94
C LYS A 73 -1.99 -7.84 8.60
N ILE A 74 -1.20 -7.93 7.53
CA ILE A 74 -1.71 -8.00 6.16
C ILE A 74 -1.21 -9.25 5.44
N LYS A 75 -2.10 -9.90 4.70
CA LYS A 75 -1.82 -11.16 3.97
C LYS A 75 -2.59 -11.23 2.65
N PRO A 76 -2.14 -12.00 1.66
CA PRO A 76 -2.92 -12.28 0.46
C PRO A 76 -4.26 -12.92 0.84
N LYS A 77 -5.33 -12.50 0.18
CA LYS A 77 -6.67 -13.06 0.38
C LYS A 77 -6.74 -14.54 -0.01
N SER A 78 -5.92 -14.96 -0.96
CA SER A 78 -5.74 -16.36 -1.35
C SER A 78 -4.27 -16.76 -1.29
N GLY A 79 -3.98 -17.96 -0.80
CA GLY A 79 -2.61 -18.48 -0.73
C GLY A 79 -1.75 -17.85 0.38
N ALA A 80 -2.36 -17.36 1.46
CA ALA A 80 -1.64 -16.84 2.62
C ALA A 80 -0.74 -17.92 3.25
N ARG A 81 0.50 -17.54 3.52
CA ARG A 81 1.59 -18.31 4.14
C ARG A 81 2.37 -17.39 5.08
N LEU A 82 3.16 -17.95 5.98
CA LEU A 82 3.94 -17.15 6.94
C LEU A 82 4.92 -16.18 6.26
N ASN A 83 5.47 -16.55 5.10
CA ASN A 83 6.45 -15.75 4.36
C ASN A 83 5.84 -14.68 3.45
N ASN A 84 4.52 -14.65 3.28
CA ASN A 84 3.80 -13.58 2.57
C ASN A 84 2.77 -12.89 3.48
N THR A 85 2.86 -13.11 4.79
CA THR A 85 2.10 -12.39 5.81
C THR A 85 3.02 -11.40 6.49
N TYR A 86 2.57 -10.15 6.58
CA TYR A 86 3.37 -9.03 7.07
C TYR A 86 2.73 -8.44 8.32
N ASP A 87 3.55 -8.11 9.31
CA ASP A 87 3.17 -7.25 10.43
C ASP A 87 3.27 -5.80 9.96
N MET A 88 2.17 -5.05 10.07
CA MET A 88 2.11 -3.64 9.67
C MET A 88 2.61 -2.70 10.78
N GLY A 89 2.74 -3.16 12.03
CA GLY A 89 3.01 -2.31 13.17
C GLY A 89 1.98 -1.17 13.26
N GLU A 90 2.50 0.07 13.36
CA GLU A 90 1.71 1.31 13.34
C GLU A 90 1.79 2.03 11.98
N GLU A 91 2.34 1.38 10.96
CA GLU A 91 2.56 2.01 9.66
C GLU A 91 1.22 2.29 8.95
N PRO A 92 1.08 3.48 8.33
CA PRO A 92 -0.09 3.78 7.51
C PRO A 92 -0.27 2.79 6.36
N ILE A 93 -1.52 2.55 5.95
CA ILE A 93 -1.83 1.68 4.79
C ILE A 93 -1.12 2.12 3.50
N LEU A 94 -0.79 3.41 3.38
CA LEU A 94 -0.05 3.94 2.24
C LEU A 94 1.42 3.45 2.21
N VAL A 95 2.04 3.20 3.37
CA VAL A 95 3.37 2.57 3.47
C VAL A 95 3.29 1.10 3.06
N VAL A 96 2.26 0.40 3.52
CA VAL A 96 1.97 -0.99 3.10
C VAL A 96 1.84 -1.08 1.58
N PHE A 97 1.10 -0.14 0.98
CA PHE A 97 0.95 -0.03 -0.47
C PHE A 97 2.28 0.24 -1.18
N GLY A 98 3.09 1.16 -0.66
CA GLY A 98 4.44 1.45 -1.17
C GLY A 98 5.35 0.22 -1.22
N GLN A 99 5.37 -0.56 -0.14
CA GLN A 99 6.25 -1.73 -0.03
C GLN A 99 5.73 -2.93 -0.83
N LEU A 100 4.45 -3.29 -0.65
CA LEU A 100 3.92 -4.57 -1.15
C LEU A 100 3.39 -4.51 -2.57
N ILE A 101 2.86 -3.35 -2.99
CA ILE A 101 2.18 -3.23 -4.27
C ILE A 101 3.05 -2.51 -5.29
N LEU A 102 3.69 -1.44 -4.85
CA LEU A 102 4.52 -0.60 -5.72
C LEU A 102 5.99 -1.04 -5.76
N HIS A 103 6.42 -1.85 -4.78
CA HIS A 103 7.81 -2.31 -4.66
C HIS A 103 8.83 -1.16 -4.73
N LEU A 104 8.58 -0.08 -3.97
CA LEU A 104 9.39 1.14 -4.01
C LEU A 104 10.76 1.00 -3.35
N TRP A 105 10.98 -0.06 -2.57
CA TRP A 105 12.22 -0.43 -1.89
C TRP A 105 12.30 -1.94 -1.67
#